data_AF-F0I520-F1
#
_entry.id   AF-F0I520-F1
#
_cell.length_a   1.000
_cell.length_b   1.000
_cell.length_c   1.000
_cell.angle_alpha   90.00
_cell.angle_beta   90.00
_cell.angle_gamma   90.00
#
_symmetry.space_group_name_H-M   'P 1'
#
loop_
_entity.id
_entity.type
_entity.pdbx_description
1 polymer ?
#
loop_
_entity_poly.entity_id
_entity_poly.type
_entity_poly.pdbx_seq_one_letter_code
_entity_poly.pdbx_strand_id
1 'polypeptide(L)' 'MIQIIVNAFVEESKETAVVEVLFASADHEKVKAKYQELKIQYLDNYLAIYDLPLDSDLSSLPHYPSVAISKEEFD' A
#
# COMPACT_ATOMS: atom_id res chain seq x y z
N MET A 1 17.17 -4.96 0.18
CA MET A 1 15.84 -4.58 -0.34
C MET A 1 14.91 -4.62 0.85
N ILE A 2 14.08 -3.60 1.02
CA ILE A 2 13.01 -3.62 2.02
C ILE A 2 11.69 -3.88 1.33
N GLN A 3 10.71 -4.30 2.11
CA GLN A 3 9.32 -4.37 1.70
C GLN A 3 8.51 -3.30 2.42
N ILE A 4 7.59 -2.68 1.69
CA ILE A 4 6.56 -1.81 2.26
C ILE A 4 5.19 -2.41 2.07
N ILE A 5 4.29 -2.16 3.03
CA ILE A 5 2.86 -2.41 2.90
C ILE A 5 2.19 -1.09 2.59
N VAL A 6 1.39 -1.09 1.53
CA VAL A 6 0.69 0.08 1.04
C VAL A 6 -0.81 -0.17 1.09
N ASN A 7 -1.54 0.81 1.59
CA ASN A 7 -2.99 0.87 1.62
C ASN A 7 -3.47 1.93 0.63
N ALA A 8 -4.46 1.57 -0.18
CA ALA A 8 -5.08 2.47 -1.13
C ALA A 8 -6.61 2.39 -1.00
N PHE A 9 -7.24 3.56 -0.98
CA PHE A 9 -8.67 3.71 -0.79
C PHE A 9 -9.19 4.99 -1.44
N VAL A 10 -10.48 5.03 -1.72
CA VAL A 10 -11.17 6.24 -2.18
C VAL A 10 -11.85 6.88 -0.97
N GLU A 11 -11.55 8.15 -0.68
CA GLU A 11 -12.28 8.86 0.36
C GLU A 11 -13.74 9.03 -0.04
N GLU A 12 -14.70 8.67 0.82
CA GLU A 12 -16.15 8.76 0.54
C GLU A 12 -16.61 10.15 0.07
N SER A 13 -15.87 11.19 0.43
CA SER A 13 -16.18 12.60 0.12
C SER A 13 -15.47 13.17 -1.11
N LYS A 14 -14.57 12.41 -1.76
CA LYS A 14 -13.74 12.91 -2.87
C LYS A 14 -13.65 11.89 -4.00
N GLU A 15 -13.58 12.38 -5.24
CA GLU A 15 -13.25 11.57 -6.43
C GLU A 15 -11.76 11.16 -6.48
N THR A 16 -11.02 11.33 -5.38
CA THR A 16 -9.56 11.17 -5.35
C THR A 16 -9.19 9.94 -4.53
N ALA A 17 -8.44 9.02 -5.14
CA ALA A 17 -7.81 7.90 -4.45
C ALA A 17 -6.63 8.40 -3.61
N VAL A 18 -6.54 7.91 -2.37
CA VAL A 18 -5.44 8.17 -1.44
C VAL A 18 -4.63 6.90 -1.32
N VAL A 19 -3.30 7.05 -1.29
CA VAL A 19 -2.38 5.93 -1.06
C VAL A 19 -1.41 6.27 0.06
N GLU A 20 -1.27 5.35 1.01
CA GLU A 20 -0.42 5.52 2.19
C GLU A 20 0.44 4.28 2.47
N VAL A 21 1.62 4.52 3.05
CA VAL A 21 2.52 3.44 3.52
C VAL A 21 2.20 3.13 4.97
N LEU A 22 1.78 1.90 5.25
CA LEU A 22 1.41 1.46 6.59
C LEU A 22 2.55 0.78 7.35
N PHE A 23 3.49 0.18 6.63
CA PHE A 23 4.60 -0.56 7.24
C PHE A 23 5.79 -0.66 6.29
N ALA A 24 7.00 -0.68 6.83
CA ALA A 24 8.24 -0.85 6.08
C ALA A 24 9.22 -1.73 6.87
N SER A 25 9.80 -2.76 6.24
CA SER A 25 10.84 -3.56 6.89
C SER A 25 11.71 -4.33 5.91
N ALA A 26 12.95 -4.61 6.31
CA ALA A 26 13.80 -5.60 5.65
C ALA A 26 13.46 -7.04 6.08
N ASP A 27 12.62 -7.21 7.11
CA ASP A 27 12.20 -8.50 7.64
C ASP A 27 10.88 -8.93 6.97
N HIS A 28 11.00 -9.79 5.96
CA HIS A 28 9.87 -10.18 5.11
C HIS A 28 8.82 -11.00 5.88
N GLU A 29 9.22 -11.76 6.92
CA GLU A 29 8.28 -12.50 7.75
C GLU A 29 7.45 -11.55 8.62
N LYS A 30 8.06 -10.49 9.16
CA LYS A 30 7.32 -9.43 9.85
C LYS A 30 6.36 -8.68 8.95
N VAL A 31 6.76 -8.41 7.70
CA VAL A 31 5.89 -7.78 6.70
C VAL A 31 4.68 -8.67 6.41
N LYS A 32 4.91 -9.96 6.19
CA LYS A 32 3.84 -10.92 5.95
C LYS A 32 2.88 -11.04 7.14
N ALA A 33 3.39 -11.11 8.36
CA ALA A 33 2.56 -11.15 9.57
C ALA A 33 1.72 -9.87 9.70
N LYS A 34 2.34 -8.69 9.55
CA LYS A 34 1.66 -7.39 9.60
C LYS A 34 0.59 -7.27 8.51
N TYR A 35 0.86 -7.77 7.30
CA TYR A 35 -0.10 -7.74 6.20
C TYR A 35 -1.38 -8.52 6.51
N GLN A 36 -1.29 -9.67 7.19
CA GLN A 36 -2.48 -10.42 7.61
C GLN A 36 -3.31 -9.66 8.65
N GLU A 37 -2.66 -8.97 9.58
CA GLU A 37 -3.35 -8.11 10.56
C GLU A 37 -4.07 -6.95 9.85
N LEU A 38 -3.38 -6.28 8.93
CA LEU A 38 -3.91 -5.13 8.19
C LEU A 38 -5.08 -5.53 7.27
N LYS A 39 -5.06 -6.72 6.67
CA LYS A 39 -6.19 -7.22 5.86
C LYS A 39 -7.49 -7.33 6.64
N ILE A 40 -7.43 -7.60 7.94
CA ILE A 40 -8.61 -7.67 8.81
C ILE A 40 -9.09 -6.25 9.16
N GLN A 41 -8.16 -5.31 9.32
CA GLN A 41 -8.45 -3.93 9.69
C GLN A 41 -9.01 -3.10 8.52
N TYR A 42 -8.54 -3.36 7.30
CA TYR A 42 -8.86 -2.61 6.08
C TYR A 42 -9.54 -3.53 5.05
N LEU A 43 -10.70 -4.08 5.41
CA LEU A 43 -11.43 -5.07 4.59
C LEU A 43 -11.84 -4.54 3.21
N ASP A 44 -12.21 -3.26 3.14
CA ASP A 44 -12.74 -2.62 1.94
C ASP A 44 -11.66 -1.86 1.15
N ASN A 45 -10.40 -1.90 1.61
CA ASN A 45 -9.30 -1.20 0.95
C ASN A 45 -8.39 -2.16 0.20
N TYR A 46 -7.67 -1.61 -0.78
CA TYR A 46 -6.65 -2.35 -1.49
C TYR A 46 -5.32 -2.31 -0.75
N LEU A 47 -4.79 -3.49 -0.39
CA LEU A 47 -3.50 -3.64 0.28
C LEU A 47 -2.49 -4.38 -0.61
N ALA A 48 -1.31 -3.78 -0.81
CA ALA A 48 -0.21 -4.36 -1.58
C ALA A 48 1.12 -4.36 -0.83
N ILE A 49 2.00 -5.31 -1.17
CA ILE A 49 3.39 -5.35 -0.70
C ILE A 49 4.30 -5.06 -1.89
N TYR A 50 5.24 -4.12 -1.72
CA TYR A 50 6.24 -3.80 -2.72
C TYR A 50 7.64 -3.99 -2.20
N ASP A 51 8.53 -4.50 -3.06
CA ASP A 51 9.97 -4.51 -2.85
C ASP A 51 10.60 -3.22 -3.38
N LEU A 52 11.48 -2.59 -2.59
CA LEU A 52 12.22 -1.39 -2.98
C LEU A 52 13.59 -1.27 -2.30
N PRO A 53 14.56 -0.55 -2.90
CA PRO A 53 15.76 -0.11 -2.19
C PRO A 53 15.41 0.73 -0.95
N LEU A 54 16.21 0.63 0.12
CA LEU A 54 15.97 1.32 1.39
C LEU A 54 16.01 2.85 1.27
N ASP A 55 16.85 3.34 0.37
CA ASP A 55 17.13 4.75 0.09
C ASP A 55 16.27 5.33 -1.05
N SER A 56 15.21 4.62 -1.45
CA SER A 56 14.28 5.11 -2.47
C SER A 56 13.54 6.35 -1.98
N ASP A 57 13.67 7.45 -2.71
CA ASP A 57 12.85 8.65 -2.50
C ASP A 57 11.44 8.42 -3.04
N LEU A 58 10.50 8.08 -2.15
CA LEU A 58 9.10 7.84 -2.50
C LEU A 58 8.43 9.05 -3.13
N SER A 59 8.87 10.28 -2.81
CA SER A 59 8.30 11.51 -3.37
C SER A 59 8.68 11.75 -4.82
N SER A 60 9.82 11.20 -5.25
CA SER A 60 10.30 11.27 -6.63
C SER A 60 9.59 10.28 -7.56
N LEU A 61 8.88 9.30 -6.99
CA LEU A 61 8.25 8.27 -7.79
C LEU A 61 6.93 8.82 -8.37
N PRO A 62 6.82 8.97 -9.70
CA PRO A 62 5.80 9.80 -10.36
C PRO A 62 4.36 9.37 -10.07
N HIS A 63 4.17 8.14 -9.62
CA HIS A 63 2.87 7.57 -9.39
C HIS A 63 2.87 6.60 -8.20
N TYR A 64 3.86 6.61 -7.30
CA TYR A 64 4.07 5.43 -6.46
C TYR A 64 3.19 5.35 -5.21
N PRO A 65 2.60 4.15 -5.00
CA PRO A 65 2.62 2.99 -5.88
C PRO A 65 1.52 3.06 -6.94
N SER A 66 1.94 2.89 -8.18
CA SER A 66 1.19 3.21 -9.39
C SER A 66 0.31 2.04 -9.79
N VAL A 67 -0.55 1.61 -8.87
CA VAL A 67 -1.71 0.82 -9.27
C VAL A 67 -2.81 1.84 -9.48
N ALA A 68 -3.19 2.03 -10.74
CA ALA A 68 -4.44 2.70 -11.04
C ALA A 68 -5.53 1.74 -10.60
N ILE A 69 -6.00 1.91 -9.36
CA ILE A 69 -7.04 1.05 -8.81
C ILE A 69 -8.38 1.58 -9.33
N SER A 70 -8.97 0.86 -10.28
CA SER A 70 -10.29 1.21 -10.79
C SER A 70 -11.35 0.84 -9.75
N LYS A 71 -12.56 1.42 -9.87
CA LYS A 71 -13.63 1.16 -8.90
C LYS A 71 -13.98 -0.34 -8.84
N GLU A 72 -13.84 -1.03 -9.96
CA GLU A 72 -14.10 -2.46 -10.12
C GLU A 72 -13.07 -3.35 -9.41
N GLU A 73 -11.92 -2.83 -9.00
CA GLU A 73 -10.92 -3.57 -8.20
C GLU A 73 -11.22 -3.53 -6.70
N PHE A 74 -12.24 -2.77 -6.29
CA PHE A 74 -12.77 -2.74 -4.92
C PHE A 74 -14.02 -3.64 -4.73
N ASP A 75 -14.61 -4.17 -5.81
CA ASP A 75 -15.79 -5.06 -5.81
C ASP A 75 -15.40 -6.55 -5.88
#